data_AF-A0A9W8QKB1-F1
#
_entry.id   AF-A0A9W8QKB1-F1
#
_cell.length_a   1.000
_cell.length_b   1.000
_cell.length_c   1.000
_cell.angle_alpha   90.00
_cell.angle_beta   90.00
_cell.angle_gamma   90.00
#
_symmetry.space_group_name_H-M   'P 1'
#
loop_
_entity.id
_entity.type
_entity.pdbx_description
1 polymer ?
#
loop_
_entity_poly.entity_id
_entity_poly.type
_entity_poly.pdbx_seq_one_letter_code
_entity_poly.pdbx_strand_id
1 'polypeptide(L)'
;MHLKVLLKYLRKDYAEIKRQVDSLLRNGLITFELLWALWKPKSLVYTTTYGNDDEPRVFRVESVERHANMQKGEFYHIDGKYFEYDGKNFGYGSMAEEIGSFRGARKITSLPCYPLKFHRDEADVRKKLIERGKKFVELRGVHYKSYSGMAYLKSKKHGIIKFNVQQSRMMVDTKTFRRINPNYLLSPLGHAANGSLPPSGISDDEDDSDYNSCASDAYNSDNGQLEVLTSVYKDGSEETKGSSTAKGGSSDSCGKNTPASSGIDTDGRGKGDKTSESSADELPRALTDEDYILASPVVLGFAFAEKQWLEFKVSNVNEVKWNDQAWDSLVLEPETKDLIKALVTSRRSNASKTIDDVIQGKGKGLVTVLHGAPGTGKTLTAEGISELLQCPLYMVSAGELGTDSRYLEAELQRILDICHAWGAVLLLDEADVFLEKRNMSDVHRNALVSIFLRQLEYFQGILFLTTNRVETFDEAFQSRIHIALRYDNLDAKAKRKIFSMFLGRVRALGRLPVDALSDEDLARLVRQDLNGREIKNIVSAAQDLAISKEETLGMKHLLQVLEVHARFSRDLKGGTGYEDAMRSYF
;
A
#
# COMPACT_ATOMS: atom_id res chain seq x y z
N MET A 1 34.88 -28.61 36.89
CA MET A 1 36.21 -29.05 36.40
C MET A 1 36.19 -29.44 34.92
N HIS A 2 35.14 -30.11 34.43
CA HIS A 2 35.01 -30.58 33.03
C HIS A 2 35.03 -29.49 31.94
N LEU A 3 34.42 -28.32 32.17
CA LEU A 3 34.45 -27.22 31.19
C LEU A 3 35.88 -26.74 30.87
N LYS A 4 36.76 -26.66 31.88
CA LYS A 4 38.15 -26.25 31.70
C LYS A 4 38.95 -27.29 30.89
N VAL A 5 38.67 -28.57 31.08
CA VAL A 5 39.30 -29.67 30.33
C VAL A 5 38.82 -29.67 28.89
N LEU A 6 37.50 -29.54 28.66
CA LEU A 6 36.92 -29.41 27.33
C LEU A 6 37.47 -28.19 26.57
N LEU A 7 37.55 -27.02 27.22
CA LEU A 7 38.14 -25.82 26.61
C LEU A 7 39.63 -26.02 26.29
N LYS A 8 40.38 -26.77 27.12
CA LYS A 8 41.79 -27.09 26.86
C LYS A 8 41.94 -28.04 25.67
N TYR A 9 41.05 -29.03 25.55
CA TYR A 9 41.00 -29.94 24.42
C TYR A 9 40.65 -29.20 23.11
N LEU A 10 39.55 -28.43 23.11
CA LEU A 10 39.13 -27.64 21.95
C LEU A 10 40.21 -26.63 21.51
N ARG A 11 40.89 -25.98 22.46
CA ARG A 11 42.01 -25.07 22.12
C ARG A 11 43.19 -25.78 21.49
N LYS A 12 43.41 -27.07 21.78
CA LYS A 12 44.50 -27.86 21.22
C LYS A 12 44.14 -28.37 19.81
N ASP A 13 42.97 -28.98 19.65
CA ASP A 13 42.51 -29.52 18.35
C ASP A 13 42.27 -28.41 17.32
N TYR A 14 41.64 -27.31 17.72
CA TYR A 14 41.36 -26.21 16.81
C TYR A 14 42.49 -25.16 16.77
N ALA A 15 43.67 -25.46 17.33
CA ALA A 15 44.77 -24.48 17.38
C ALA A 15 45.22 -24.04 15.98
N GLU A 16 45.32 -24.99 15.05
CA GLU A 16 45.77 -24.73 13.68
C GLU A 16 44.72 -23.99 12.87
N ILE A 17 43.47 -24.48 12.90
CA ILE A 17 42.30 -23.82 12.29
C ILE A 17 42.18 -22.38 12.81
N LYS A 18 42.32 -22.18 14.12
CA LYS A 18 42.27 -20.85 14.71
C LYS A 18 43.38 -19.94 14.20
N ARG A 19 44.62 -20.42 14.06
CA ARG A 19 45.73 -19.63 13.48
C ARG A 19 45.45 -19.24 12.04
N GLN A 20 44.89 -20.15 11.24
CA GLN A 20 44.52 -19.88 9.85
C GLN A 20 43.43 -18.81 9.77
N VAL A 21 42.35 -18.96 10.56
CA VAL A 21 41.26 -17.97 10.66
C VAL A 21 41.82 -16.62 11.13
N ASP A 22 42.60 -16.57 12.21
CA ASP A 22 43.18 -15.33 12.73
C ASP A 22 44.13 -14.66 11.72
N SER A 23 44.82 -15.43 10.88
CA SER A 23 45.64 -14.91 9.78
C SER A 23 44.78 -14.27 8.69
N LEU A 24 43.74 -14.96 8.23
CA LEU A 24 42.82 -14.48 7.20
C LEU A 24 42.04 -13.24 7.64
N LEU A 25 41.49 -13.26 8.87
CA LEU A 25 40.72 -12.15 9.42
C LEU A 25 41.55 -10.87 9.61
N ARG A 26 42.84 -10.99 9.94
CA ARG A 26 43.77 -9.83 10.03
C ARG A 26 43.95 -9.13 8.69
N ASN A 27 43.86 -9.87 7.58
CA ASN A 27 43.93 -9.34 6.22
C ASN A 27 42.55 -8.98 5.65
N GLY A 28 41.47 -9.13 6.43
CA GLY A 28 40.09 -8.91 5.97
C GLY A 28 39.62 -9.93 4.92
N LEU A 29 40.24 -11.11 4.89
CA LEU A 29 39.95 -12.18 3.94
C LEU A 29 39.28 -13.37 4.63
N ILE A 30 38.59 -14.21 3.85
CA ILE A 30 38.03 -15.49 4.31
C ILE A 30 37.96 -16.49 3.15
N THR A 31 38.03 -17.78 3.46
CA THR A 31 37.81 -18.90 2.52
C THR A 31 36.45 -19.55 2.81
N PHE A 32 35.86 -20.20 1.80
CA PHE A 32 34.54 -20.84 1.95
C PHE A 32 34.51 -21.91 3.05
N GLU A 33 35.55 -22.74 3.15
CA GLU A 33 35.66 -23.80 4.17
C GLU A 33 35.65 -23.26 5.61
N LEU A 34 36.15 -22.04 5.83
CA LEU A 34 36.27 -21.41 7.13
C LEU A 34 35.17 -20.38 7.40
N LEU A 35 34.15 -20.29 6.54
CA LEU A 35 33.12 -19.26 6.63
C LEU A 35 32.28 -19.40 7.91
N TRP A 36 32.04 -20.62 8.39
CA TRP A 36 31.36 -20.86 9.68
C TRP A 36 32.05 -20.17 10.86
N ALA A 37 33.39 -20.01 10.82
CA ALA A 37 34.18 -19.41 11.89
C ALA A 37 34.11 -17.86 11.89
N LEU A 38 33.60 -17.26 10.82
CA LEU A 38 33.42 -15.82 10.70
C LEU A 38 32.35 -15.30 11.68
N TRP A 39 31.36 -16.14 11.98
CA TRP A 39 30.19 -15.79 12.77
C TRP A 39 30.33 -16.31 14.19
N LYS A 40 30.18 -15.41 15.15
CA LYS A 40 30.02 -15.80 16.55
C LYS A 40 28.53 -15.76 16.87
N PRO A 41 27.99 -16.72 17.64
CA PRO A 41 26.60 -16.63 18.08
C PRO A 41 26.30 -15.26 18.68
N LYS A 42 25.15 -14.68 18.31
CA LYS A 42 24.73 -13.32 18.69
C LYS A 42 25.49 -12.16 18.03
N SER A 43 26.37 -12.42 17.05
CA SER A 43 27.00 -11.32 16.30
C SER A 43 26.01 -10.63 15.37
N LEU A 44 26.19 -9.32 15.19
CA LEU A 44 25.44 -8.51 14.22
C LEU A 44 26.01 -8.72 12.81
N VAL A 45 25.13 -9.03 11.87
CA VAL A 45 25.46 -9.24 10.46
C VAL A 45 24.87 -8.13 9.63
N TYR A 46 25.72 -7.52 8.81
CA TYR A 46 25.35 -6.55 7.79
C TYR A 46 24.94 -7.28 6.52
N THR A 47 23.86 -6.81 5.90
CA THR A 47 23.40 -7.16 4.55
C THR A 47 22.65 -5.98 3.94
N THR A 48 22.06 -6.14 2.76
CA THR A 48 21.32 -5.10 2.06
C THR A 48 19.83 -5.44 1.97
N THR A 49 18.98 -4.43 1.94
CA THR A 49 17.53 -4.64 1.85
C THR A 49 17.16 -4.94 0.40
N TYR A 50 16.77 -6.18 0.10
CA TYR A 50 16.33 -6.59 -1.24
C TYR A 50 17.39 -6.32 -2.34
N GLY A 51 18.66 -6.50 -1.98
CA GLY A 51 19.79 -6.27 -2.88
C GLY A 51 20.05 -4.79 -3.21
N ASN A 52 19.56 -3.86 -2.39
CA ASN A 52 19.82 -2.43 -2.57
C ASN A 52 20.88 -1.94 -1.58
N ASP A 53 22.06 -1.60 -2.12
CA ASP A 53 23.24 -1.16 -1.35
C ASP A 53 23.01 0.12 -0.53
N ASP A 54 22.07 0.98 -0.95
CA ASP A 54 21.75 2.22 -0.25
C ASP A 54 20.91 1.99 1.03
N GLU A 55 20.35 0.78 1.20
CA GLU A 55 19.49 0.43 2.32
C GLU A 55 20.10 -0.71 3.17
N PRO A 56 21.00 -0.36 4.12
CA PRO A 56 21.66 -1.36 4.94
C PRO A 56 20.67 -2.05 5.88
N ARG A 57 20.81 -3.36 6.06
CA ARG A 57 20.01 -4.15 6.98
C ARG A 57 20.93 -4.91 7.93
N VAL A 58 20.53 -5.02 9.19
CA VAL A 58 21.28 -5.80 10.18
C VAL A 58 20.37 -6.79 10.87
N PHE A 59 20.89 -7.99 11.10
CA PHE A 59 20.23 -9.03 11.89
C PHE A 59 21.23 -9.71 12.82
N ARG A 60 20.72 -10.37 13.86
CA ARG A 60 21.51 -11.06 14.87
C ARG A 60 21.55 -12.55 14.56
N VAL A 61 22.74 -13.11 14.34
CA VAL A 61 22.93 -14.52 14.00
C VAL A 61 22.49 -15.44 15.13
N GLU A 62 21.74 -16.48 14.79
CA GLU A 62 21.38 -17.59 15.67
C GLU A 62 22.16 -18.86 15.31
N SER A 63 22.13 -19.26 14.05
CA SER A 63 22.81 -20.46 13.54
C SER A 63 23.40 -20.19 12.16
N VAL A 64 24.45 -20.94 11.84
CA VAL A 64 25.07 -20.95 10.51
C VAL A 64 25.30 -22.41 10.17
N GLU A 65 24.73 -22.83 9.05
CA GLU A 65 24.75 -24.21 8.61
C GLU A 65 25.31 -24.31 7.19
N ARG A 66 26.06 -25.37 6.93
CA ARG A 66 26.54 -25.67 5.57
C ARG A 66 25.58 -26.66 4.94
N HIS A 67 25.03 -26.27 3.80
CA HIS A 67 24.09 -27.06 3.02
C HIS A 67 24.67 -27.35 1.64
N ALA A 68 24.15 -28.38 1.00
CA ALA A 68 24.51 -28.74 -0.36
C ALA A 68 23.26 -29.23 -1.10
N ASN A 69 23.04 -28.74 -2.31
CA ASN A 69 21.96 -29.21 -3.19
C ASN A 69 22.51 -29.44 -4.60
N MET A 70 21.96 -30.43 -5.32
CA MET A 70 22.30 -30.75 -6.70
C MET A 70 22.19 -29.55 -7.65
N GLN A 71 21.24 -28.64 -7.44
CA GLN A 71 21.04 -27.47 -8.33
C GLN A 71 21.98 -26.30 -8.02
N LYS A 72 22.16 -25.95 -6.74
CA LYS A 72 22.90 -24.75 -6.30
C LYS A 72 24.34 -25.03 -5.84
N GLY A 73 24.73 -26.30 -5.73
CA GLY A 73 26.00 -26.71 -5.13
C GLY A 73 26.04 -26.51 -3.62
N GLU A 74 27.23 -26.35 -3.06
CA GLU A 74 27.41 -26.06 -1.64
C GLU A 74 27.19 -24.57 -1.32
N PHE A 75 26.52 -24.30 -0.20
CA PHE A 75 26.27 -22.95 0.29
C PHE A 75 26.22 -22.93 1.82
N TYR A 76 26.42 -21.75 2.41
CA TYR A 76 26.13 -21.52 3.81
C TYR A 76 24.79 -20.80 3.94
N HIS A 77 23.97 -21.28 4.86
CA HIS A 77 22.73 -20.67 5.29
C HIS A 77 22.97 -19.98 6.63
N ILE A 78 22.80 -18.66 6.67
CA ILE A 78 23.02 -17.83 7.87
C ILE A 78 21.67 -17.38 8.40
N ASP A 79 21.19 -18.03 9.45
CA ASP A 79 19.93 -17.73 10.10
C ASP A 79 20.11 -16.70 11.22
N GLY A 80 19.13 -15.82 11.35
CA GLY A 80 19.10 -14.94 12.49
C GLY A 80 17.80 -14.17 12.67
N LYS A 81 17.84 -13.28 13.66
CA LYS A 81 16.69 -12.51 14.12
C LYS A 81 16.84 -11.03 13.86
N TYR A 82 15.76 -10.41 13.43
CA TYR A 82 15.61 -8.96 13.27
C TYR A 82 14.38 -8.48 14.04
N PHE A 83 14.33 -7.21 14.36
CA PHE A 83 13.27 -6.59 15.17
C PHE A 83 12.17 -6.04 14.27
N GLU A 84 10.91 -6.40 14.55
CA GLU A 84 9.76 -6.18 13.67
C GLU A 84 8.48 -5.91 14.48
N TYR A 85 7.48 -5.31 13.84
CA TYR A 85 6.18 -4.99 14.42
C TYR A 85 5.07 -5.80 13.74
N ASP A 86 4.23 -6.47 14.53
CA ASP A 86 3.12 -7.28 13.98
C ASP A 86 1.79 -6.53 13.80
N GLY A 87 1.75 -5.23 14.09
CA GLY A 87 0.51 -4.47 14.12
C GLY A 87 -0.14 -4.41 15.51
N LYS A 88 0.40 -5.14 16.49
CA LYS A 88 0.00 -5.08 17.90
C LYS A 88 1.20 -4.92 18.82
N ASN A 89 2.20 -5.79 18.67
CA ASN A 89 3.40 -5.88 19.50
C ASN A 89 4.66 -5.86 18.63
N PHE A 90 5.74 -5.40 19.25
CA PHE A 90 7.08 -5.63 18.71
C PHE A 90 7.59 -7.01 19.10
N GLY A 91 8.40 -7.61 18.22
CA GLY A 91 9.02 -8.90 18.46
C GLY A 91 10.16 -9.16 17.50
N TYR A 92 10.76 -10.35 17.60
CA TYR A 92 11.83 -10.74 16.70
C TYR A 92 11.31 -11.68 15.62
N GLY A 93 11.44 -11.27 14.37
CA GLY A 93 11.22 -12.11 13.19
C GLY A 93 12.50 -12.83 12.77
N SER A 94 12.35 -13.95 12.08
CA SER A 94 13.47 -14.70 11.52
C SER A 94 13.76 -14.29 10.08
N MET A 95 15.04 -14.16 9.73
CA MET A 95 15.51 -14.00 8.36
C MET A 95 16.76 -14.85 8.13
N ALA A 96 17.02 -15.18 6.87
CA ALA A 96 18.19 -15.92 6.47
C ALA A 96 18.84 -15.28 5.24
N GLU A 97 20.16 -15.44 5.13
CA GLU A 97 20.93 -15.08 3.95
C GLU A 97 21.78 -16.27 3.49
N GLU A 98 21.92 -16.45 2.19
CA GLU A 98 22.70 -17.53 1.58
C GLU A 98 24.02 -17.01 1.03
N ILE A 99 25.11 -17.73 1.29
CA ILE A 99 26.40 -17.50 0.65
C ILE A 99 26.78 -18.75 -0.14
N GLY A 100 26.69 -18.65 -1.46
CA GLY A 100 27.13 -19.71 -2.38
C GLY A 100 28.63 -19.96 -2.32
N SER A 101 29.03 -21.18 -2.68
CA SER A 101 30.45 -21.58 -2.71
C SER A 101 31.31 -20.68 -3.60
N PHE A 102 32.55 -20.46 -3.16
CA PHE A 102 33.54 -19.70 -3.91
C PHE A 102 34.94 -20.28 -3.73
N ARG A 103 35.77 -20.10 -4.75
CA ARG A 103 37.16 -20.58 -4.75
C ARG A 103 38.11 -19.51 -4.23
N GLY A 104 39.10 -19.94 -3.47
CA GLY A 104 40.17 -19.08 -2.93
C GLY A 104 39.69 -18.15 -1.80
N ALA A 105 40.60 -17.26 -1.40
CA ALA A 105 40.31 -16.26 -0.38
C ALA A 105 39.61 -15.03 -1.00
N ARG A 106 38.50 -14.59 -0.41
CA ARG A 106 37.76 -13.39 -0.79
C ARG A 106 37.78 -12.35 0.33
N LYS A 107 37.58 -11.08 -0.04
CA LYS A 107 37.37 -10.01 0.95
C LYS A 107 36.05 -10.24 1.68
N ILE A 108 36.06 -10.13 3.01
CA ILE A 108 34.86 -10.30 3.83
C ILE A 108 33.75 -9.33 3.39
N THR A 109 34.11 -8.08 3.07
CA THR A 109 33.16 -7.04 2.64
C THR A 109 32.59 -7.26 1.22
N SER A 110 33.11 -8.24 0.47
CA SER A 110 32.57 -8.60 -0.87
C SER A 110 31.50 -9.69 -0.80
N LEU A 111 31.22 -10.22 0.39
CA LEU A 111 30.17 -11.21 0.61
C LEU A 111 28.79 -10.52 0.66
N PRO A 112 27.69 -11.21 0.27
CA PRO A 112 26.32 -10.68 0.38
C PRO A 112 25.93 -10.28 1.80
N CYS A 113 26.46 -10.99 2.80
CA CYS A 113 26.36 -10.64 4.20
C CYS A 113 27.70 -10.89 4.92
N TYR A 114 28.02 -10.04 5.91
CA TYR A 114 29.29 -10.10 6.68
C TYR A 114 29.13 -9.47 8.07
N PRO A 115 30.01 -9.75 9.05
CA PRO A 115 29.83 -9.21 10.38
C PRO A 115 30.01 -7.70 10.34
N LEU A 116 29.09 -6.95 10.96
CA LEU A 116 29.02 -5.48 10.88
C LEU A 116 30.36 -4.79 11.24
N LYS A 117 31.13 -5.38 12.15
CA LYS A 117 32.47 -4.92 12.57
C LYS A 117 33.53 -4.85 11.46
N PHE A 118 33.32 -5.52 10.34
CA PHE A 118 34.23 -5.48 9.19
C PHE A 118 33.80 -4.43 8.14
N HIS A 119 32.68 -3.75 8.36
CA HIS A 119 32.23 -2.67 7.50
C HIS A 119 33.20 -1.48 7.61
N ARG A 120 33.57 -0.88 6.47
CA ARG A 120 34.53 0.25 6.42
C ARG A 120 34.09 1.41 7.32
N ASP A 121 32.80 1.75 7.25
CA ASP A 121 32.20 2.87 7.99
C ASP A 121 31.20 2.37 9.06
N GLU A 122 31.61 1.41 9.90
CA GLU A 122 30.74 0.79 10.92
C GLU A 122 30.01 1.83 11.79
N ALA A 123 30.71 2.87 12.26
CA ALA A 123 30.14 3.88 13.14
C ALA A 123 28.99 4.65 12.46
N ASP A 124 29.16 5.04 11.20
CA ASP A 124 28.15 5.77 10.44
C ASP A 124 26.96 4.89 10.09
N VAL A 125 27.21 3.63 9.71
CA VAL A 125 26.15 2.65 9.44
C VAL A 125 25.33 2.41 10.70
N ARG A 126 25.95 2.19 11.86
CA ARG A 126 25.25 2.04 13.14
C ARG A 126 24.39 3.24 13.47
N LYS A 127 24.93 4.45 13.32
CA LYS A 127 24.19 5.69 13.57
C LYS A 127 22.94 5.79 12.68
N LYS A 128 23.09 5.57 11.37
CA LYS A 128 21.97 5.56 10.40
C LYS A 128 20.92 4.50 10.75
N LEU A 129 21.35 3.29 11.12
CA LEU A 129 20.44 2.22 11.51
C LEU A 129 19.66 2.55 12.78
N ILE A 130 20.30 3.17 13.78
CA ILE A 130 19.63 3.62 15.01
C ILE A 130 18.59 4.71 14.69
N GLU A 131 18.96 5.72 13.90
CA GLU A 131 18.05 6.79 13.49
C GLU A 131 16.84 6.24 12.72
N ARG A 132 17.07 5.33 11.77
CA ARG A 132 15.99 4.63 11.04
C ARG A 132 15.15 3.77 11.97
N GLY A 133 15.76 3.03 12.88
CA GLY A 133 15.07 2.15 13.83
C GLY A 133 14.15 2.93 14.77
N LYS A 134 14.58 4.11 15.23
CA LYS A 134 13.72 5.03 15.99
C LYS A 134 12.50 5.46 15.17
N LYS A 135 12.71 5.87 13.92
CA LYS A 135 11.64 6.23 12.98
C LYS A 135 10.68 5.05 12.72
N PHE A 136 11.20 3.83 12.58
CA PHE A 136 10.38 2.62 12.44
C PHE A 136 9.46 2.42 13.65
N VAL A 137 9.98 2.59 14.87
CA VAL A 137 9.20 2.46 16.11
C VAL A 137 8.17 3.59 16.25
N GLU A 138 8.50 4.81 15.83
CA GLU A 138 7.56 5.95 15.79
C GLU A 138 6.39 5.71 14.82
N LEU A 139 6.64 5.01 13.71
CA LEU A 139 5.62 4.63 12.72
C LEU A 139 4.73 3.46 13.17
N ARG A 140 4.79 3.03 14.44
CA ARG A 140 3.87 2.03 14.99
C ARG A 140 2.43 2.54 14.98
N GLY A 141 1.49 1.64 14.75
CA GLY A 141 0.07 1.99 14.66
C GLY A 141 -0.32 2.43 13.26
N VAL A 142 -1.18 3.45 13.16
CA VAL A 142 -1.77 3.90 11.90
C VAL A 142 -1.34 5.33 11.61
N HIS A 143 -0.64 5.55 10.49
CA HIS A 143 -0.07 6.86 10.15
C HIS A 143 -0.32 7.22 8.69
N TYR A 144 -0.82 8.44 8.45
CA TYR A 144 -0.90 9.01 7.11
C TYR A 144 0.38 9.78 6.78
N LYS A 145 1.09 9.34 5.74
CA LYS A 145 2.43 9.84 5.36
C LYS A 145 2.52 10.06 3.85
N SER A 146 3.58 10.74 3.43
CA SER A 146 3.95 10.85 2.02
C SER A 146 5.15 9.95 1.73
N TYR A 147 5.25 9.45 0.50
CA TYR A 147 6.32 8.57 0.07
C TYR A 147 6.77 8.87 -1.34
N SER A 148 8.08 8.78 -1.55
CA SER A 148 8.69 8.86 -2.87
C SER A 148 9.90 7.94 -2.94
N GLY A 149 9.89 7.00 -3.88
CA GLY A 149 10.98 6.05 -4.10
C GLY A 149 10.49 4.64 -4.35
N MET A 150 11.41 3.68 -4.19
CA MET A 150 11.13 2.27 -4.47
C MET A 150 10.39 1.60 -3.32
N ALA A 151 9.22 1.05 -3.58
CA ALA A 151 8.48 0.17 -2.69
C ALA A 151 8.55 -1.28 -3.21
N TYR A 152 8.22 -2.25 -2.37
CA TYR A 152 8.43 -3.66 -2.66
C TYR A 152 7.19 -4.49 -2.37
N LEU A 153 7.05 -5.60 -3.10
CA LEU A 153 6.03 -6.62 -2.86
C LEU A 153 6.70 -7.99 -2.96
N LYS A 154 6.52 -8.82 -1.93
CA LYS A 154 6.96 -10.22 -1.94
C LYS A 154 5.93 -11.08 -2.65
N SER A 155 6.39 -11.87 -3.62
CA SER A 155 5.60 -12.84 -4.37
C SER A 155 6.25 -14.21 -4.29
N LYS A 156 5.45 -15.24 -4.03
CA LYS A 156 5.93 -16.63 -4.03
C LYS A 156 6.53 -17.03 -5.38
N LYS A 157 5.97 -16.54 -6.49
CA LYS A 157 6.38 -16.93 -7.86
C LYS A 157 7.51 -16.08 -8.42
N HIS A 158 7.56 -14.80 -8.07
CA HIS A 158 8.43 -13.82 -8.73
C HIS A 158 9.45 -13.19 -7.78
N GLY A 159 9.61 -13.73 -6.56
CA GLY A 159 10.49 -13.16 -5.55
C GLY A 159 10.05 -11.75 -5.15
N ILE A 160 10.95 -10.78 -5.26
CA ILE A 160 10.70 -9.39 -4.86
C ILE A 160 10.36 -8.53 -6.08
N ILE A 161 9.11 -8.08 -6.15
CA ILE A 161 8.64 -7.14 -7.17
C ILE A 161 8.89 -5.70 -6.68
N LYS A 162 9.43 -4.85 -7.55
CA LYS A 162 9.80 -3.47 -7.23
C LYS A 162 8.81 -2.50 -7.87
N PHE A 163 8.29 -1.56 -7.09
CA PHE A 163 7.37 -0.50 -7.53
C PHE A 163 8.05 0.86 -7.38
N ASN A 164 8.06 1.67 -8.43
CA ASN A 164 8.54 3.05 -8.33
C ASN A 164 7.36 3.97 -7.99
N VAL A 165 7.27 4.36 -6.72
CA VAL A 165 6.19 5.22 -6.21
C VAL A 165 6.64 6.67 -6.28
N GLN A 166 5.98 7.47 -7.11
CA GLN A 166 6.33 8.87 -7.33
C GLN A 166 5.41 9.78 -6.53
N GLN A 167 5.95 10.40 -5.47
CA GLN A 167 5.24 11.42 -4.65
C GLN A 167 3.79 11.04 -4.31
N SER A 168 3.59 9.83 -3.80
CA SER A 168 2.28 9.29 -3.47
C SER A 168 1.98 9.51 -1.98
N ARG A 169 0.69 9.61 -1.65
CA ARG A 169 0.23 9.54 -0.26
C ARG A 169 0.15 8.05 0.12
N MET A 170 0.50 7.71 1.36
CA MET A 170 0.42 6.34 1.87
C MET A 170 -0.11 6.28 3.30
N MET A 171 -0.75 5.17 3.63
CA MET A 171 -1.11 4.81 5.01
C MET A 171 -0.17 3.72 5.50
N VAL A 172 0.59 3.98 6.56
CA VAL A 172 1.28 2.94 7.33
C VAL A 172 0.24 2.28 8.22
N ASP A 173 0.01 0.99 8.04
CA ASP A 173 -0.93 0.20 8.86
C ASP A 173 -0.61 -1.29 8.73
N THR A 174 0.30 -1.76 9.58
CA THR A 174 0.71 -3.16 9.61
C THR A 174 -0.44 -4.10 10.01
N LYS A 175 -1.34 -3.65 10.89
CA LYS A 175 -2.44 -4.48 11.38
C LYS A 175 -3.43 -4.77 10.26
N THR A 176 -3.85 -3.74 9.53
CA THR A 176 -4.77 -3.90 8.41
C THR A 176 -4.10 -4.59 7.23
N PHE A 177 -2.81 -4.34 6.96
CA PHE A 177 -2.04 -5.07 5.95
C PHE A 177 -2.15 -6.58 6.18
N ARG A 178 -1.86 -7.06 7.40
CA ARG A 178 -1.89 -8.49 7.74
C ARG A 178 -3.29 -9.10 7.66
N ARG A 179 -4.31 -8.32 8.04
CA ARG A 179 -5.72 -8.75 7.96
C ARG A 179 -6.16 -8.95 6.51
N ILE A 180 -5.78 -8.04 5.61
CA ILE A 180 -6.16 -8.08 4.19
C ILE A 180 -5.32 -9.10 3.42
N ASN A 181 -4.07 -9.29 3.82
CA ASN A 181 -3.12 -10.18 3.13
C ASN A 181 -2.65 -11.31 4.08
N PRO A 182 -3.55 -12.24 4.48
CA PRO A 182 -3.22 -13.28 5.46
C PRO A 182 -2.13 -14.25 4.97
N ASN A 183 -2.00 -14.42 3.64
CA ASN A 183 -1.03 -15.32 3.00
C ASN A 183 0.25 -14.60 2.56
N TYR A 184 0.46 -13.35 2.97
CA TYR A 184 1.68 -12.60 2.63
C TYR A 184 2.89 -13.13 3.40
N LEU A 185 4.05 -13.16 2.76
CA LEU A 185 5.28 -13.75 3.29
C LEU A 185 5.88 -12.85 4.40
N LEU A 186 5.40 -13.02 5.62
CA LEU A 186 5.92 -12.37 6.83
C LEU A 186 6.54 -13.40 7.76
N SER A 187 7.65 -13.02 8.41
CA SER A 187 8.24 -13.83 9.46
C SER A 187 7.31 -13.85 10.68
N PRO A 188 6.94 -15.02 11.22
CA PRO A 188 6.24 -15.09 12.49
C PRO A 188 7.12 -14.48 13.58
N LEU A 189 6.52 -13.69 14.47
CA LEU A 189 7.27 -13.07 15.56
C LEU A 189 7.39 -14.06 16.72
N GLY A 190 8.62 -14.34 17.14
CA GLY A 190 8.86 -14.99 18.42
C GLY A 190 8.57 -14.00 19.54
N HIS A 191 7.55 -14.28 20.37
CA HIS A 191 7.38 -13.54 21.62
C HIS A 191 8.59 -13.81 22.52
N ALA A 192 9.14 -12.76 23.14
CA ALA A 192 10.21 -12.87 24.12
C ALA A 192 9.70 -13.54 25.40
N ALA A 193 9.33 -14.81 25.33
CA ALA A 193 9.14 -15.68 26.48
C ALA A 193 10.46 -16.41 26.74
N ASN A 194 10.90 -16.34 28.00
CA ASN A 194 12.10 -16.98 28.52
C ASN A 194 12.39 -18.35 27.89
N GLY A 195 13.53 -18.44 27.19
CA GLY A 195 14.37 -19.65 27.11
C GLY A 195 13.70 -20.99 26.87
N SER A 196 12.60 -21.04 26.11
CA SER A 196 11.91 -22.29 25.79
C SER A 196 11.92 -22.45 24.28
N LEU A 197 12.70 -23.43 23.80
CA LEU A 197 12.65 -23.88 22.41
C LEU A 197 11.20 -24.26 22.08
N PRO A 198 10.64 -23.83 20.93
CA PRO A 198 9.40 -24.43 20.46
C PRO A 198 9.67 -25.91 20.11
N PRO A 199 8.68 -26.80 20.29
CA PRO A 199 8.85 -28.20 19.93
C PRO A 199 9.06 -28.29 18.42
N SER A 200 10.04 -29.09 18.03
CA SER A 200 10.29 -29.53 16.66
C SER A 200 9.04 -30.25 16.14
N GLY A 201 8.11 -29.50 15.56
CA GLY A 201 7.05 -30.01 14.72
C GLY A 201 7.65 -30.30 13.35
N ILE A 202 8.02 -31.55 13.14
CA ILE A 202 8.18 -32.12 11.81
C ILE A 202 6.77 -32.09 11.20
N SER A 203 6.51 -31.13 10.32
CA SER A 203 5.49 -31.29 9.29
C SER A 203 6.20 -31.94 8.11
N ASP A 204 5.98 -33.24 7.95
CA ASP A 204 6.20 -33.94 6.69
C ASP A 204 5.18 -33.37 5.69
N ASP A 205 5.57 -32.29 5.01
CA ASP A 205 4.95 -31.87 3.76
C ASP A 205 6.05 -31.90 2.71
N GLU A 206 6.00 -32.96 1.90
CA GLU A 206 6.74 -33.08 0.65
C GLU A 206 6.29 -31.98 -0.33
N ASP A 207 7.26 -31.46 -1.09
CA ASP A 207 7.13 -30.57 -2.26
C ASP A 207 6.63 -29.13 -2.05
N ASP A 208 7.59 -28.19 -2.04
CA ASP A 208 7.66 -27.07 -3.00
C ASP A 208 8.89 -26.20 -2.72
N SER A 209 10.04 -26.56 -3.31
CA SER A 209 11.23 -25.72 -3.34
C SER A 209 11.20 -24.83 -4.58
N ASP A 210 10.76 -23.59 -4.43
CA ASP A 210 11.05 -22.51 -5.39
C ASP A 210 11.29 -21.20 -4.65
N TYR A 211 12.48 -21.09 -4.02
CA TYR A 211 13.06 -19.82 -3.60
C TYR A 211 13.98 -19.31 -4.71
N ASN A 212 13.40 -18.53 -5.62
CA ASN A 212 14.14 -17.85 -6.67
C ASN A 212 14.58 -16.45 -6.19
N SER A 213 15.86 -16.34 -5.83
CA SER A 213 16.60 -15.08 -5.77
C SER A 213 17.87 -15.25 -6.57
N CYS A 214 17.83 -14.81 -7.84
CA CYS A 214 18.87 -14.05 -8.53
C CYS A 214 18.47 -13.90 -9.99
N ALA A 215 18.17 -12.66 -10.40
CA ALA A 215 18.05 -12.31 -11.80
C ALA A 215 19.45 -12.28 -12.44
N SER A 216 19.64 -13.11 -13.47
CA SER A 216 20.63 -12.87 -14.53
C SER A 216 20.14 -13.52 -15.81
N ASP A 217 19.95 -12.69 -16.84
CA ASP A 217 19.52 -13.07 -18.19
C ASP A 217 20.53 -14.01 -18.89
N ALA A 218 20.03 -15.05 -19.56
CA ALA A 218 20.57 -15.58 -20.81
C ALA A 218 19.59 -16.57 -21.46
N TYR A 219 19.23 -16.32 -22.73
CA TYR A 219 18.43 -17.20 -23.59
C TYR A 219 19.23 -18.46 -24.01
N ASN A 220 18.59 -19.63 -24.02
CA ASN A 220 18.54 -20.50 -25.20
C ASN A 220 17.58 -21.69 -25.05
N SER A 221 16.96 -22.02 -26.19
CA SER A 221 16.09 -23.16 -26.48
C SER A 221 16.83 -24.49 -26.37
N ASP A 222 16.18 -25.55 -25.87
CA ASP A 222 15.90 -26.75 -26.68
C ASP A 222 15.13 -27.85 -25.92
N ASN A 223 14.24 -28.49 -26.68
CA ASN A 223 13.42 -29.64 -26.32
C ASN A 223 14.26 -30.91 -26.20
N GLY A 224 14.08 -31.66 -25.10
CA GLY A 224 14.58 -33.03 -24.99
C GLY A 224 13.86 -33.80 -23.89
N GLN A 225 13.09 -34.81 -24.28
CA GLN A 225 12.51 -35.83 -23.39
C GLN A 225 13.62 -36.55 -22.62
N LEU A 226 13.45 -36.77 -21.31
CA LEU A 226 14.32 -37.65 -20.54
C LEU A 226 13.51 -38.75 -19.84
N GLU A 227 13.86 -40.00 -20.16
CA GLU A 227 13.44 -41.21 -19.46
C GLU A 227 14.11 -41.31 -18.09
N VAL A 228 13.36 -41.71 -17.07
CA VAL A 228 13.84 -41.90 -15.70
C VAL A 228 14.25 -43.36 -15.51
N LEU A 229 15.55 -43.60 -15.29
CA LEU A 229 16.14 -44.88 -14.92
C LEU A 229 16.56 -44.83 -13.45
N THR A 230 15.71 -45.36 -12.56
CA THR A 230 16.01 -45.48 -11.13
C THR A 230 16.87 -46.72 -10.89
N SER A 231 18.11 -46.55 -10.44
CA SER A 231 18.92 -47.65 -9.92
C SER A 231 18.91 -47.62 -8.40
N VAL A 232 18.42 -48.69 -7.79
CA VAL A 232 18.35 -48.91 -6.34
C VAL A 232 19.55 -49.76 -5.95
N TYR A 233 20.44 -49.22 -5.12
CA TYR A 233 21.40 -50.03 -4.38
C TYR A 233 20.74 -50.53 -3.09
N LYS A 234 20.72 -51.86 -2.93
CA LYS A 234 20.13 -52.58 -1.79
C LYS A 234 21.26 -53.33 -1.11
N ASP A 235 21.49 -53.05 0.18
CA ASP A 235 22.31 -53.89 1.05
C ASP A 235 21.44 -54.56 2.13
N GLY A 236 21.90 -55.72 2.58
CA GLY A 236 21.14 -56.88 3.04
C GLY A 236 20.18 -56.77 4.24
N SER A 237 19.15 -57.65 4.15
CA SER A 237 18.49 -58.47 5.19
C SER A 237 17.80 -57.77 6.37
N GLU A 238 16.51 -57.99 6.69
CA GLU A 238 15.68 -59.20 6.63
C GLU A 238 14.21 -58.88 6.31
N GLU A 239 13.53 -59.79 5.61
CA GLU A 239 12.08 -59.79 5.42
C GLU A 239 11.37 -60.45 6.61
N THR A 240 10.21 -59.91 7.02
CA THR A 240 9.04 -60.78 7.28
C THR A 240 7.70 -60.07 7.03
N LYS A 241 7.10 -60.55 5.95
CA LYS A 241 5.72 -60.52 5.41
C LYS A 241 4.52 -60.06 6.27
N GLY A 242 3.60 -59.38 5.57
CA GLY A 242 2.14 -59.46 5.75
C GLY A 242 1.42 -58.26 5.10
N SER A 243 1.01 -58.30 3.82
CA SER A 243 -0.35 -58.68 3.36
C SER A 243 -1.44 -57.80 3.99
N SER A 244 -2.32 -57.03 3.32
CA SER A 244 -2.91 -57.16 1.99
C SER A 244 -3.82 -55.96 1.67
N THR A 245 -3.93 -55.66 0.37
CA THR A 245 -5.08 -55.16 -0.42
C THR A 245 -6.02 -54.07 0.10
N ALA A 246 -6.06 -52.99 -0.69
CA ALA A 246 -7.20 -52.10 -0.85
C ALA A 246 -8.32 -52.71 -1.72
N LYS A 247 -9.56 -52.36 -1.39
CA LYS A 247 -10.78 -52.20 -2.22
C LYS A 247 -11.85 -51.68 -1.23
N GLY A 248 -12.64 -50.64 -1.44
CA GLY A 248 -13.21 -50.08 -2.65
C GLY A 248 -14.73 -50.16 -2.52
N GLY A 249 -15.42 -49.01 -2.46
CA GLY A 249 -16.83 -48.88 -2.85
C GLY A 249 -17.91 -48.67 -1.77
N SER A 250 -18.52 -47.48 -1.85
CA SER A 250 -19.97 -47.24 -1.96
C SER A 250 -20.92 -47.26 -0.74
N SER A 251 -21.62 -46.12 -0.63
CA SER A 251 -23.07 -45.88 -0.39
C SER A 251 -23.72 -46.01 1.00
N ASP A 252 -24.47 -44.94 1.29
CA ASP A 252 -25.76 -44.83 1.98
C ASP A 252 -25.87 -45.12 3.48
N SER A 253 -26.27 -44.11 4.26
CA SER A 253 -27.68 -43.88 4.59
C SER A 253 -27.89 -42.92 5.78
N CYS A 254 -29.08 -42.33 5.77
CA CYS A 254 -29.65 -41.32 6.65
C CYS A 254 -29.97 -41.81 8.07
N GLY A 255 -29.93 -40.93 9.07
CA GLY A 255 -30.46 -41.21 10.41
C GLY A 255 -30.52 -39.99 11.32
N LYS A 256 -31.70 -39.37 11.38
CA LYS A 256 -32.11 -38.31 12.32
C LYS A 256 -31.93 -38.74 13.78
N ASN A 257 -31.75 -37.79 14.70
CA ASN A 257 -32.51 -37.72 15.97
C ASN A 257 -32.31 -36.38 16.71
N THR A 258 -33.44 -35.81 17.11
CA THR A 258 -33.69 -34.81 18.17
C THR A 258 -34.93 -35.31 18.92
N PRO A 259 -35.32 -34.76 20.08
CA PRO A 259 -34.56 -34.25 21.23
C PRO A 259 -35.14 -34.80 22.56
N ALA A 260 -34.55 -34.47 23.72
CA ALA A 260 -35.26 -34.55 25.00
C ALA A 260 -34.79 -33.47 25.99
N SER A 261 -35.77 -32.73 26.48
CA SER A 261 -35.74 -31.65 27.46
C SER A 261 -35.60 -32.11 28.91
N SER A 262 -35.09 -31.24 29.79
CA SER A 262 -35.84 -30.64 30.92
C SER A 262 -34.91 -30.19 32.05
N GLY A 263 -35.30 -29.10 32.74
CA GLY A 263 -34.81 -28.80 34.09
C GLY A 263 -34.31 -27.37 34.28
N ILE A 264 -35.23 -26.45 34.57
CA ILE A 264 -34.99 -25.11 35.11
C ILE A 264 -34.61 -25.26 36.59
N ASP A 265 -33.63 -24.49 37.07
CA ASP A 265 -33.68 -23.90 38.40
C ASP A 265 -32.88 -22.59 38.45
N THR A 266 -33.55 -21.60 39.04
CA THR A 266 -33.13 -20.20 39.24
C THR A 266 -32.30 -20.07 40.51
N ASP A 267 -31.23 -19.26 40.49
CA ASP A 267 -30.99 -18.31 41.58
C ASP A 267 -29.94 -17.24 41.23
N GLY A 268 -30.27 -16.00 41.60
CA GLY A 268 -29.50 -14.82 41.25
C GLY A 268 -28.35 -14.51 42.22
N ARG A 269 -27.37 -13.74 41.73
CA ARG A 269 -26.66 -12.68 42.48
C ARG A 269 -25.79 -11.88 41.52
N GLY A 270 -26.06 -10.57 41.49
CA GLY A 270 -25.33 -9.62 40.67
C GLY A 270 -23.85 -9.52 41.01
N LYS A 271 -23.04 -9.29 39.97
CA LYS A 271 -21.73 -8.67 40.07
C LYS A 271 -21.61 -7.67 38.93
N GLY A 272 -21.38 -6.41 39.31
CA GLY A 272 -21.20 -5.31 38.39
C GLY A 272 -20.08 -5.59 37.41
N ASP A 273 -20.39 -5.37 36.14
CA ASP A 273 -19.47 -5.41 35.03
C ASP A 273 -18.53 -4.21 35.16
N LYS A 274 -17.34 -4.44 35.71
CA LYS A 274 -16.21 -3.53 35.52
C LYS A 274 -15.68 -3.84 34.14
N THR A 275 -16.10 -3.03 33.17
CA THR A 275 -15.39 -2.86 31.89
C THR A 275 -13.94 -2.51 32.19
N SER A 276 -13.09 -3.54 32.18
CA SER A 276 -11.64 -3.36 32.12
C SER A 276 -11.31 -2.93 30.70
N GLU A 277 -11.19 -1.62 30.50
CA GLU A 277 -10.40 -1.08 29.40
C GLU A 277 -9.00 -1.69 29.51
N SER A 278 -8.74 -2.70 28.68
CA SER A 278 -7.45 -3.34 28.58
C SER A 278 -6.46 -2.32 28.00
N SER A 279 -5.55 -1.84 28.84
CA SER A 279 -4.35 -1.10 28.48
C SER A 279 -3.52 -1.87 27.45
N ALA A 280 -3.65 -1.52 26.16
CA ALA A 280 -2.94 -2.14 25.04
C ALA A 280 -1.67 -1.38 24.62
N ASP A 281 -1.11 -0.54 25.50
CA ASP A 281 -0.19 0.54 25.10
C ASP A 281 1.16 0.56 25.84
N GLU A 282 1.56 -0.55 26.49
CA GLU A 282 2.88 -0.63 27.12
C GLU A 282 3.91 -1.27 26.17
N LEU A 283 4.87 -0.46 25.72
CA LEU A 283 6.13 -0.96 25.16
C LEU A 283 6.76 -1.95 26.15
N PRO A 284 6.93 -3.23 25.80
CA PRO A 284 7.55 -4.19 26.69
C PRO A 284 9.04 -3.85 26.78
N ARG A 285 9.44 -3.19 27.88
CA ARG A 285 10.80 -2.72 28.18
C ARG A 285 11.28 -1.56 27.28
N ALA A 286 12.08 -0.67 27.86
CA ALA A 286 12.78 0.37 27.10
C ALA A 286 13.68 -0.29 26.04
N LEU A 287 13.45 0.06 24.77
CA LEU A 287 14.22 -0.46 23.64
C LEU A 287 15.68 0.00 23.74
N THR A 288 16.59 -0.90 23.39
CA THR A 288 18.03 -0.63 23.39
C THR A 288 18.51 -0.17 22.02
N ASP A 289 19.72 0.40 21.95
CA ASP A 289 20.36 0.75 20.68
C ASP A 289 20.53 -0.46 19.76
N GLU A 290 20.76 -1.66 20.32
CA GLU A 290 20.81 -2.88 19.53
C GLU A 290 19.46 -3.22 18.89
N ASP A 291 18.34 -2.98 19.59
CA ASP A 291 17.00 -3.22 19.03
C ASP A 291 16.70 -2.27 17.86
N TYR A 292 17.12 -1.00 17.96
CA TYR A 292 17.00 -0.05 16.86
C TYR A 292 17.87 -0.44 15.67
N ILE A 293 19.08 -0.97 15.89
CA ILE A 293 19.95 -1.46 14.81
C ILE A 293 19.31 -2.65 14.08
N LEU A 294 18.64 -3.53 14.82
CA LEU A 294 17.97 -4.72 14.30
C LEU A 294 16.60 -4.42 13.67
N ALA A 295 16.10 -3.19 13.78
CA ALA A 295 14.77 -2.81 13.29
C ALA A 295 14.63 -3.00 11.77
N SER A 296 13.44 -3.44 11.37
CA SER A 296 13.07 -3.65 9.99
C SER A 296 13.33 -2.38 9.14
N PRO A 297 13.95 -2.53 7.95
CA PRO A 297 14.22 -1.40 7.06
C PRO A 297 12.95 -0.87 6.36
N VAL A 298 11.86 -1.63 6.43
CA VAL A 298 10.61 -1.37 5.73
C VAL A 298 9.43 -1.33 6.68
N VAL A 299 8.38 -0.61 6.28
CA VAL A 299 7.07 -0.60 6.94
C VAL A 299 5.99 -1.04 5.96
N LEU A 300 4.96 -1.69 6.50
CA LEU A 300 3.84 -2.19 5.74
C LEU A 300 2.77 -1.11 5.64
N GLY A 301 2.31 -0.83 4.42
CA GLY A 301 1.33 0.21 4.18
C GLY A 301 0.58 0.07 2.87
N PHE A 302 -0.29 1.03 2.61
CA PHE A 302 -1.09 1.13 1.40
C PHE A 302 -0.74 2.42 0.65
N ALA A 303 -0.42 2.31 -0.64
CA ALA A 303 -0.23 3.46 -1.51
C ALA A 303 -1.54 3.83 -2.21
N PHE A 304 -1.95 5.09 -2.14
CA PHE A 304 -3.25 5.54 -2.68
C PHE A 304 -3.26 5.67 -4.20
N ALA A 305 -2.13 6.06 -4.82
CA ALA A 305 -2.07 6.20 -6.28
C ALA A 305 -2.09 4.83 -6.98
N GLU A 306 -1.29 3.89 -6.48
CA GLU A 306 -1.17 2.53 -7.00
C GLU A 306 -2.30 1.61 -6.51
N LYS A 307 -3.00 1.99 -5.44
CA LYS A 307 -4.08 1.24 -4.78
C LYS A 307 -3.65 -0.15 -4.33
N GLN A 308 -2.41 -0.25 -3.86
CA GLN A 308 -1.78 -1.51 -3.48
C GLN A 308 -1.15 -1.45 -2.10
N TRP A 309 -1.17 -2.60 -1.43
CA TRP A 309 -0.45 -2.84 -0.19
C TRP A 309 1.00 -3.22 -0.52
N LEU A 310 1.96 -2.47 0.01
CA LEU A 310 3.39 -2.61 -0.31
C LEU A 310 4.25 -2.47 0.96
N GLU A 311 5.53 -2.85 0.82
CA GLU A 311 6.58 -2.58 1.79
C GLU A 311 7.35 -1.31 1.40
N PHE A 312 7.32 -0.30 2.25
CA PHE A 312 7.92 1.00 2.01
C PHE A 312 9.20 1.16 2.81
N LYS A 313 10.25 1.71 2.22
CA LYS A 313 11.50 2.02 2.94
C LYS A 313 11.24 3.06 4.02
N VAL A 314 11.61 2.77 5.26
CA VAL A 314 11.44 3.71 6.39
C VAL A 314 12.14 5.04 6.11
N SER A 315 13.31 4.99 5.45
CA SER A 315 14.11 6.16 5.06
C SER A 315 13.30 7.16 4.23
N ASN A 316 12.43 6.68 3.33
CA ASN A 316 11.71 7.50 2.35
C ASN A 316 10.29 7.91 2.78
N VAL A 317 9.84 7.51 3.98
CA VAL A 317 8.57 7.95 4.56
C VAL A 317 8.72 9.38 5.07
N ASN A 318 7.86 10.29 4.64
CA ASN A 318 7.91 11.71 5.00
C ASN A 318 6.55 12.19 5.53
N GLU A 319 6.53 13.34 6.20
CA GLU A 319 5.27 13.99 6.55
C GLU A 319 4.49 14.44 5.30
N VAL A 320 3.17 14.48 5.43
CA VAL A 320 2.27 14.92 4.38
C VAL A 320 2.39 16.45 4.25
N LYS A 321 2.81 16.92 3.07
CA LYS A 321 2.73 18.35 2.73
C LYS A 321 1.31 18.66 2.28
N TRP A 322 0.54 19.32 3.13
CA TRP A 322 -0.83 19.73 2.84
C TRP A 322 -0.89 21.04 2.05
N ASN A 323 -1.92 21.22 1.26
CA ASN A 323 -2.19 22.41 0.47
C ASN A 323 -3.37 23.18 1.06
N ASP A 324 -3.08 24.11 1.98
CA ASP A 324 -4.09 24.92 2.66
C ASP A 324 -4.90 25.80 1.69
N GLN A 325 -4.35 26.12 0.51
CA GLN A 325 -5.00 26.95 -0.51
C GLN A 325 -5.98 26.16 -1.40
N ALA A 326 -6.01 24.82 -1.29
CA ALA A 326 -6.86 23.98 -2.13
C ALA A 326 -8.35 24.33 -1.96
N TRP A 327 -8.82 24.44 -0.73
CA TRP A 327 -10.22 24.77 -0.44
C TRP A 327 -10.62 26.19 -0.86
N ASP A 328 -9.72 27.15 -0.71
CA ASP A 328 -9.96 28.55 -1.09
C ASP A 328 -9.97 28.74 -2.61
N SER A 329 -9.21 27.91 -3.33
CA SER A 329 -9.15 27.90 -4.79
C SER A 329 -10.45 27.47 -5.46
N LEU A 330 -11.26 26.66 -4.76
CA LEU A 330 -12.55 26.21 -5.26
C LEU A 330 -13.51 27.40 -5.38
N VAL A 331 -14.15 27.58 -6.53
CA VAL A 331 -15.11 28.68 -6.73
C VAL A 331 -16.52 28.12 -6.58
N LEU A 332 -17.06 28.26 -5.37
CA LEU A 332 -18.42 27.89 -4.99
C LEU A 332 -19.04 29.04 -4.19
N GLU A 333 -20.37 29.03 -4.09
CA GLU A 333 -21.10 29.94 -3.23
C GLU A 333 -20.65 29.79 -1.76
N PRO A 334 -20.43 30.90 -1.03
CA PRO A 334 -19.95 30.85 0.36
C PRO A 334 -20.82 30.00 1.28
N GLU A 335 -22.14 30.12 1.16
CA GLU A 335 -23.10 29.36 1.99
C GLU A 335 -22.97 27.85 1.76
N THR A 336 -22.80 27.43 0.51
CA THR A 336 -22.57 26.02 0.16
C THR A 336 -21.24 25.52 0.72
N LYS A 337 -20.17 26.33 0.65
CA LYS A 337 -18.88 25.96 1.26
C LYS A 337 -18.99 25.76 2.77
N ASP A 338 -19.68 26.69 3.44
CA ASP A 338 -19.85 26.64 4.90
C ASP A 338 -20.69 25.43 5.31
N LEU A 339 -21.75 25.10 4.56
CA LEU A 339 -22.57 23.91 4.79
C LEU A 339 -21.74 22.62 4.71
N ILE A 340 -20.97 22.44 3.63
CA ILE A 340 -20.14 21.24 3.45
C ILE A 340 -19.10 21.15 4.56
N LYS A 341 -18.40 22.26 4.83
CA LYS A 341 -17.37 22.31 5.87
C LYS A 341 -17.95 21.94 7.23
N ALA A 342 -19.12 22.48 7.59
CA ALA A 342 -19.80 22.19 8.85
C ALA A 342 -20.20 20.72 8.96
N LEU A 343 -20.78 20.14 7.91
CA LEU A 343 -21.25 18.76 7.91
C LEU A 343 -20.10 17.75 8.01
N VAL A 344 -19.04 17.95 7.22
CA VAL A 344 -17.88 17.05 7.25
C VAL A 344 -17.12 17.17 8.57
N THR A 345 -16.92 18.40 9.09
CA THR A 345 -16.24 18.63 10.38
C THR A 345 -17.03 18.01 11.53
N SER A 346 -18.35 18.24 11.57
CA SER A 346 -19.23 17.67 12.60
C SER A 346 -19.19 16.15 12.57
N ARG A 347 -19.27 15.52 11.38
CA ARG A 347 -19.24 14.06 11.27
C ARG A 347 -17.92 13.46 11.76
N ARG A 348 -16.79 14.14 11.51
CA ARG A 348 -15.47 13.70 11.98
C ARG A 348 -15.30 13.84 13.49
N SER A 349 -15.72 14.96 14.07
CA SER A 349 -15.58 15.22 15.52
C SER A 349 -16.61 14.47 16.37
N ASN A 350 -17.79 14.17 15.81
CA ASN A 350 -18.91 13.56 16.53
C ASN A 350 -19.24 12.14 16.08
N ALA A 351 -18.27 11.36 15.61
CA ALA A 351 -18.48 9.98 15.15
C ALA A 351 -19.25 9.10 16.18
N SER A 352 -19.16 9.42 17.48
CA SER A 352 -19.87 8.77 18.58
C SER A 352 -21.19 9.43 19.03
N LYS A 353 -21.53 10.64 18.57
CA LYS A 353 -22.66 11.46 19.10
C LYS A 353 -23.75 11.78 18.08
N THR A 354 -23.63 11.33 16.84
CA THR A 354 -24.68 11.49 15.83
C THR A 354 -25.85 10.56 16.13
N ILE A 355 -27.07 11.04 15.88
CA ILE A 355 -28.31 10.27 15.99
C ILE A 355 -28.12 8.93 15.27
N ASP A 356 -28.14 7.84 16.04
CA ASP A 356 -28.19 6.48 15.49
C ASP A 356 -29.61 6.25 14.98
N ASP A 357 -29.76 5.61 13.82
CA ASP A 357 -31.06 5.14 13.37
C ASP A 357 -31.60 4.10 14.40
N VAL A 358 -32.89 3.74 14.31
CA VAL A 358 -33.53 2.76 15.21
C VAL A 358 -32.77 1.42 15.25
N ILE A 359 -32.00 1.12 14.20
CA ILE A 359 -31.09 -0.01 14.10
C ILE A 359 -29.65 0.47 14.25
N GLN A 360 -28.92 -0.07 15.24
CA GLN A 360 -27.51 0.23 15.48
C GLN A 360 -26.66 0.05 14.21
N GLY A 361 -25.95 1.11 13.80
CA GLY A 361 -24.98 1.08 12.71
C GLY A 361 -25.52 1.49 11.34
N LYS A 362 -26.82 1.81 11.21
CA LYS A 362 -27.41 2.43 10.02
C LYS A 362 -27.41 3.96 10.13
N GLY A 363 -27.30 4.65 8.99
CA GLY A 363 -27.40 6.13 8.93
C GLY A 363 -26.19 6.90 9.48
N LYS A 364 -25.05 6.22 9.69
CA LYS A 364 -23.81 6.85 10.19
C LYS A 364 -22.89 7.41 9.11
N GLY A 365 -23.25 7.27 7.83
CA GLY A 365 -22.50 7.82 6.71
C GLY A 365 -22.96 9.22 6.35
N LEU A 366 -22.05 10.08 5.92
CA LEU A 366 -22.36 11.31 5.19
C LEU A 366 -22.16 11.03 3.71
N VAL A 367 -23.26 10.91 2.97
CA VAL A 367 -23.23 10.70 1.51
C VAL A 367 -23.57 12.00 0.81
N THR A 368 -22.60 12.52 0.05
CA THR A 368 -22.74 13.74 -0.75
C THR A 368 -22.62 13.42 -2.23
N VAL A 369 -23.59 13.86 -3.03
CA VAL A 369 -23.56 13.75 -4.49
C VAL A 369 -23.18 15.10 -5.08
N LEU A 370 -22.16 15.11 -5.94
CA LEU A 370 -21.70 16.25 -6.71
C LEU A 370 -22.09 16.00 -8.16
N HIS A 371 -22.98 16.83 -8.71
CA HIS A 371 -23.48 16.64 -10.08
C HIS A 371 -23.41 17.91 -10.92
N GLY A 372 -23.21 17.77 -12.23
CA GLY A 372 -23.15 18.89 -13.16
C GLY A 372 -22.21 18.63 -14.34
N ALA A 373 -21.99 19.63 -15.18
CA ALA A 373 -21.14 19.51 -16.37
C ALA A 373 -19.68 19.08 -16.02
N PRO A 374 -18.96 18.42 -16.93
CA PRO A 374 -17.55 18.10 -16.71
C PRO A 374 -16.70 19.36 -16.56
N GLY A 375 -15.63 19.29 -15.77
CA GLY A 375 -14.68 20.40 -15.61
C GLY A 375 -15.13 21.54 -14.68
N THR A 376 -16.21 21.37 -13.91
CA THR A 376 -16.73 22.38 -12.97
C THR A 376 -16.16 22.31 -11.54
N GLY A 377 -15.26 21.36 -11.25
CA GLY A 377 -14.58 21.26 -9.95
C GLY A 377 -15.22 20.29 -8.94
N LYS A 378 -16.04 19.34 -9.41
CA LYS A 378 -16.63 18.27 -8.57
C LYS A 378 -15.57 17.48 -7.80
N THR A 379 -14.65 16.83 -8.51
CA THR A 379 -13.53 16.06 -7.93
C THR A 379 -12.68 16.94 -6.99
N LEU A 380 -12.38 18.18 -7.41
CA LEU A 380 -11.62 19.16 -6.64
C LEU A 380 -12.26 19.50 -5.28
N THR A 381 -13.58 19.33 -5.15
CA THR A 381 -14.28 19.59 -3.89
C THR A 381 -13.94 18.58 -2.83
N ALA A 382 -13.93 17.28 -3.18
CA ALA A 382 -13.51 16.22 -2.28
C ALA A 382 -12.01 16.33 -1.94
N GLU A 383 -11.17 16.64 -2.94
CA GLU A 383 -9.74 16.91 -2.73
C GLU A 383 -9.52 18.08 -1.76
N GLY A 384 -10.19 19.21 -1.99
CA GLY A 384 -10.09 20.41 -1.16
C GLY A 384 -10.53 20.17 0.28
N ILE A 385 -11.55 19.33 0.51
CA ILE A 385 -12.00 18.95 1.86
C ILE A 385 -10.98 18.06 2.55
N SER A 386 -10.41 17.09 1.84
CA SER A 386 -9.40 16.20 2.41
C SER A 386 -8.15 16.97 2.83
N GLU A 387 -7.74 17.96 2.03
CA GLU A 387 -6.62 18.85 2.33
C GLU A 387 -6.94 19.80 3.49
N LEU A 388 -8.14 20.41 3.50
CA LEU A 388 -8.58 21.32 4.58
C LEU A 388 -8.62 20.62 5.93
N LEU A 389 -9.12 19.39 5.97
CA LEU A 389 -9.28 18.64 7.20
C LEU A 389 -8.04 17.82 7.54
N GLN A 390 -7.04 17.74 6.65
CA GLN A 390 -5.87 16.91 6.83
C GLN A 390 -6.25 15.43 7.10
N CYS A 391 -7.00 14.83 6.18
CA CYS A 391 -7.34 13.41 6.21
C CYS A 391 -7.04 12.69 4.89
N PRO A 392 -6.93 11.35 4.90
CA PRO A 392 -6.70 10.60 3.68
C PRO A 392 -7.88 10.70 2.72
N LEU A 393 -7.58 10.80 1.42
CA LEU A 393 -8.56 10.71 0.34
C LEU A 393 -8.37 9.39 -0.43
N TYR A 394 -9.36 8.52 -0.38
CA TYR A 394 -9.41 7.32 -1.21
C TYR A 394 -10.25 7.63 -2.45
N MET A 395 -9.60 7.76 -3.61
CA MET A 395 -10.31 7.94 -4.89
C MET A 395 -10.48 6.60 -5.59
N VAL A 396 -11.67 6.33 -6.13
CA VAL A 396 -12.00 5.14 -6.91
C VAL A 396 -12.75 5.60 -8.16
N SER A 397 -12.37 5.08 -9.32
CA SER A 397 -13.12 5.29 -10.56
C SER A 397 -14.11 4.15 -10.78
N ALA A 398 -15.22 4.40 -11.47
CA ALA A 398 -16.18 3.37 -11.81
C ALA A 398 -15.56 2.17 -12.58
N GLY A 399 -14.51 2.40 -13.36
CA GLY A 399 -13.81 1.31 -14.08
C GLY A 399 -13.09 0.32 -13.17
N GLU A 400 -12.67 0.73 -11.97
CA GLU A 400 -11.90 -0.11 -11.03
C GLU A 400 -12.78 -1.09 -10.26
N LEU A 401 -14.03 -0.70 -10.02
CA LEU A 401 -15.00 -1.52 -9.34
C LEU A 401 -15.48 -2.71 -10.19
N GLY A 402 -15.19 -2.67 -11.50
CA GLY A 402 -15.58 -3.70 -12.45
C GLY A 402 -17.09 -3.75 -12.72
N THR A 403 -17.47 -4.61 -13.66
CA THR A 403 -18.88 -4.87 -14.00
C THR A 403 -19.40 -6.16 -13.38
N ASP A 404 -18.55 -7.08 -12.92
CA ASP A 404 -19.02 -8.29 -12.23
C ASP A 404 -19.60 -7.96 -10.86
N SER A 405 -20.83 -8.40 -10.61
CA SER A 405 -21.56 -8.07 -9.38
C SER A 405 -20.91 -8.62 -8.11
N ARG A 406 -20.29 -9.82 -8.16
CA ARG A 406 -19.66 -10.42 -6.97
C ARG A 406 -18.34 -9.72 -6.66
N TYR A 407 -17.57 -9.43 -7.70
CA TYR A 407 -16.34 -8.65 -7.56
C TYR A 407 -16.62 -7.26 -7.01
N LEU A 408 -17.60 -6.53 -7.58
CA LEU A 408 -18.04 -5.23 -7.12
C LEU A 408 -18.41 -5.26 -5.63
N GLU A 409 -19.21 -6.24 -5.21
CA GLU A 409 -19.65 -6.34 -3.81
C GLU A 409 -18.47 -6.49 -2.84
N ALA A 410 -17.58 -7.44 -3.13
CA ALA A 410 -16.42 -7.72 -2.29
C ALA A 410 -15.43 -6.53 -2.27
N GLU A 411 -15.17 -5.93 -3.43
CA GLU A 411 -14.21 -4.85 -3.57
C GLU A 411 -14.74 -3.54 -2.95
N LEU A 412 -16.00 -3.20 -3.19
CA LEU A 412 -16.62 -2.02 -2.56
C LEU A 412 -16.66 -2.19 -1.04
N GLN A 413 -17.03 -3.36 -0.53
CA GLN A 413 -17.01 -3.63 0.92
C GLN A 413 -15.61 -3.45 1.50
N ARG A 414 -14.59 -4.00 0.84
CA ARG A 414 -13.18 -3.85 1.24
C ARG A 414 -12.77 -2.37 1.30
N ILE A 415 -13.14 -1.58 0.29
CA ILE A 415 -12.81 -0.14 0.22
C ILE A 415 -13.53 0.64 1.33
N LEU A 416 -14.82 0.38 1.54
CA LEU A 416 -15.61 1.04 2.59
C LEU A 416 -15.05 0.74 3.99
N ASP A 417 -14.67 -0.51 4.27
CA ASP A 417 -14.09 -0.93 5.54
C ASP A 417 -12.72 -0.26 5.79
N ILE A 418 -11.89 -0.15 4.75
CA ILE A 418 -10.60 0.55 4.81
C ILE A 418 -10.81 2.03 5.10
N CYS A 419 -11.75 2.68 4.38
CA CYS A 419 -12.03 4.10 4.58
C CYS A 419 -12.57 4.37 5.98
N HIS A 420 -13.43 3.49 6.50
CA HIS A 420 -13.94 3.56 7.86
C HIS A 420 -12.81 3.43 8.89
N ALA A 421 -11.96 2.41 8.76
CA ALA A 421 -10.85 2.15 9.68
C ALA A 421 -9.85 3.32 9.76
N TRP A 422 -9.67 4.03 8.65
CA TRP A 422 -8.74 5.16 8.55
C TRP A 422 -9.37 6.53 8.76
N GLY A 423 -10.71 6.62 8.86
CA GLY A 423 -11.41 7.90 8.81
C GLY A 423 -11.14 8.66 7.51
N ALA A 424 -10.92 7.93 6.42
CA ALA A 424 -10.64 8.51 5.10
C ALA A 424 -11.93 9.01 4.43
N VAL A 425 -11.79 10.05 3.62
CA VAL A 425 -12.83 10.49 2.69
C VAL A 425 -12.79 9.56 1.48
N LEU A 426 -13.91 8.93 1.15
CA LEU A 426 -14.06 8.13 -0.06
C LEU A 426 -14.64 9.00 -1.18
N LEU A 427 -13.99 9.03 -2.33
CA LEU A 427 -14.48 9.64 -3.55
C LEU A 427 -14.69 8.57 -4.61
N LEU A 428 -15.94 8.38 -5.04
CA LEU A 428 -16.27 7.58 -6.21
C LEU A 428 -16.48 8.53 -7.38
N ASP A 429 -15.51 8.58 -8.29
CA ASP A 429 -15.52 9.46 -9.44
C ASP A 429 -16.22 8.77 -10.62
N GLU A 430 -17.05 9.55 -11.33
CA GLU A 430 -17.83 9.10 -12.49
C GLU A 430 -18.75 7.91 -12.18
N ALA A 431 -19.46 7.98 -11.06
CA ALA A 431 -20.37 6.94 -10.58
C ALA A 431 -21.67 6.80 -11.40
N ASP A 432 -21.73 7.34 -12.62
CA ASP A 432 -22.91 7.40 -13.48
C ASP A 432 -23.56 6.01 -13.66
N VAL A 433 -22.74 4.97 -13.88
CA VAL A 433 -23.20 3.58 -14.11
C VAL A 433 -23.93 3.00 -12.89
N PHE A 434 -23.51 3.38 -11.68
CA PHE A 434 -24.08 2.84 -10.43
C PHE A 434 -25.28 3.65 -9.93
N LEU A 435 -25.49 4.84 -10.48
CA LEU A 435 -26.54 5.77 -10.07
C LEU A 435 -27.70 5.83 -11.07
N GLU A 436 -27.57 5.15 -12.22
CA GLU A 436 -28.58 5.15 -13.28
C GLU A 436 -29.87 4.43 -12.87
N LYS A 437 -31.02 4.88 -13.41
CA LYS A 437 -32.33 4.26 -13.24
C LYS A 437 -32.29 2.80 -13.66
N ARG A 438 -32.90 1.97 -12.81
CA ARG A 438 -33.12 0.56 -13.12
C ARG A 438 -34.06 0.42 -14.31
N ASN A 439 -33.62 -0.34 -15.32
CA ASN A 439 -34.37 -0.57 -16.55
C ASN A 439 -34.73 -2.06 -16.67
N MET A 440 -35.95 -2.39 -17.13
CA MET A 440 -36.41 -3.79 -17.22
C MET A 440 -35.58 -4.66 -18.18
N SER A 441 -34.88 -4.05 -19.12
CA SER A 441 -34.05 -4.76 -20.12
C SER A 441 -32.64 -5.10 -19.62
N ASP A 442 -32.15 -4.44 -18.57
CA ASP A 442 -30.76 -4.56 -18.12
C ASP A 442 -30.67 -5.12 -16.69
N VAL A 443 -30.85 -6.43 -16.59
CA VAL A 443 -30.78 -7.16 -15.31
C VAL A 443 -29.40 -7.01 -14.65
N HIS A 444 -28.34 -6.95 -15.46
CA HIS A 444 -26.97 -6.87 -14.96
C HIS A 444 -26.70 -5.53 -14.28
N ARG A 445 -27.00 -4.41 -14.95
CA ARG A 445 -26.87 -3.08 -14.35
C ARG A 445 -27.76 -2.90 -13.13
N ASN A 446 -28.99 -3.42 -13.18
CA ASN A 446 -29.90 -3.39 -12.04
C ASN A 446 -29.32 -4.10 -10.81
N ALA A 447 -28.59 -5.20 -11.00
CA ALA A 447 -27.89 -5.88 -9.92
C ALA A 447 -26.79 -4.99 -9.32
N LEU A 448 -25.99 -4.31 -10.15
CA LEU A 448 -24.95 -3.38 -9.69
C LEU A 448 -25.54 -2.22 -8.87
N VAL A 449 -26.59 -1.57 -9.38
CA VAL A 449 -27.30 -0.49 -8.67
C VAL A 449 -27.85 -0.97 -7.33
N SER A 450 -28.41 -2.19 -7.31
CA SER A 450 -28.98 -2.78 -6.08
C SER A 450 -27.91 -3.10 -5.02
N ILE A 451 -26.76 -3.65 -5.45
CA ILE A 451 -25.60 -3.88 -4.57
C ILE A 451 -25.09 -2.55 -4.02
N PHE A 452 -24.95 -1.55 -4.88
CA PHE A 452 -24.47 -0.24 -4.49
C PHE A 452 -25.39 0.42 -3.44
N LEU A 453 -26.70 0.44 -3.68
CA LEU A 453 -27.70 0.95 -2.71
C LEU A 453 -27.62 0.26 -1.35
N ARG A 454 -27.43 -1.07 -1.34
CA ARG A 454 -27.29 -1.85 -0.10
C ARG A 454 -26.03 -1.46 0.65
N GLN A 455 -24.89 -1.31 -0.03
CA GLN A 455 -23.63 -0.95 0.64
C GLN A 455 -23.63 0.49 1.18
N LEU A 456 -24.32 1.43 0.51
CA LEU A 456 -24.46 2.79 1.02
C LEU A 456 -25.28 2.89 2.31
N GLU A 457 -26.23 1.98 2.52
CA GLU A 457 -27.09 1.99 3.71
C GLU A 457 -26.34 1.71 5.01
N TYR A 458 -25.30 0.87 4.94
CA TYR A 458 -24.47 0.48 6.08
C TYR A 458 -23.14 1.23 6.12
N PHE A 459 -22.88 2.12 5.16
CA PHE A 459 -21.62 2.84 5.12
C PHE A 459 -21.47 3.80 6.31
N GLN A 460 -20.31 3.75 6.96
CA GLN A 460 -19.97 4.59 8.10
C GLN A 460 -18.72 5.41 7.76
N GLY A 461 -18.91 6.65 7.33
CA GLY A 461 -17.80 7.52 6.92
C GLY A 461 -18.27 8.71 6.10
N ILE A 462 -17.35 9.32 5.35
CA ILE A 462 -17.65 10.43 4.44
C ILE A 462 -17.45 9.94 3.01
N LEU A 463 -18.52 10.01 2.21
CA LEU A 463 -18.54 9.57 0.82
C LEU A 463 -18.96 10.74 -0.09
N PHE A 464 -18.12 11.01 -1.08
CA PHE A 464 -18.43 11.87 -2.21
C PHE A 464 -18.64 11.02 -3.46
N LEU A 465 -19.74 11.27 -4.16
CA LEU A 465 -20.06 10.68 -5.45
C LEU A 465 -20.03 11.78 -6.49
N THR A 466 -19.32 11.60 -7.60
CA THR A 466 -19.43 12.52 -8.75
C THR A 466 -20.25 11.89 -9.86
N THR A 467 -21.13 12.69 -10.48
CA THR A 467 -21.91 12.26 -11.64
C THR A 467 -22.06 13.40 -12.64
N ASN A 468 -22.09 13.05 -13.92
CA ASN A 468 -22.42 14.00 -14.99
C ASN A 468 -23.89 13.86 -15.45
N ARG A 469 -24.61 12.82 -15.01
CA ARG A 469 -25.93 12.41 -15.54
C ARG A 469 -26.99 12.32 -14.45
N VAL A 470 -27.36 13.46 -13.87
CA VAL A 470 -28.36 13.51 -12.78
C VAL A 470 -29.81 13.23 -13.25
N GLU A 471 -30.12 13.37 -14.54
CA GLU A 471 -31.49 13.15 -15.04
C GLU A 471 -31.89 11.68 -15.06
N THR A 472 -30.90 10.80 -15.26
CA THR A 472 -31.06 9.36 -15.31
C THR A 472 -30.93 8.71 -13.94
N PHE A 473 -31.07 9.46 -12.84
CA PHE A 473 -30.79 9.00 -11.49
C PHE A 473 -31.91 8.11 -10.92
N ASP A 474 -31.57 7.00 -10.26
CA ASP A 474 -32.55 6.15 -9.57
C ASP A 474 -33.10 6.87 -8.32
N GLU A 475 -34.43 6.91 -8.20
CA GLU A 475 -35.12 7.60 -7.11
C GLU A 475 -34.79 7.00 -5.73
N ALA A 476 -34.41 5.71 -5.67
CA ALA A 476 -34.04 5.03 -4.43
C ALA A 476 -32.80 5.61 -3.73
N PHE A 477 -31.99 6.41 -4.44
CA PHE A 477 -30.85 7.10 -3.83
C PHE A 477 -31.26 8.34 -3.03
N GLN A 478 -32.42 8.95 -3.29
CA GLN A 478 -32.83 10.18 -2.59
C GLN A 478 -32.91 9.99 -1.07
N SER A 479 -33.29 8.79 -0.60
CA SER A 479 -33.35 8.47 0.83
C SER A 479 -31.99 8.19 1.48
N ARG A 480 -30.93 8.04 0.70
CA ARG A 480 -29.56 7.73 1.16
C ARG A 480 -28.59 8.90 1.00
N ILE A 481 -28.96 9.92 0.23
CA ILE A 481 -28.16 11.12 -0.01
C ILE A 481 -28.52 12.18 1.03
N HIS A 482 -27.50 12.72 1.68
CA HIS A 482 -27.66 13.78 2.68
C HIS A 482 -27.59 15.16 2.03
N ILE A 483 -26.72 15.29 1.03
CA ILE A 483 -26.51 16.53 0.30
C ILE A 483 -26.36 16.20 -1.19
N ALA A 484 -27.12 16.88 -2.03
CA ALA A 484 -26.91 16.91 -3.47
C ALA A 484 -26.50 18.32 -3.87
N LEU A 485 -25.29 18.47 -4.41
CA LEU A 485 -24.73 19.74 -4.87
C LEU A 485 -24.70 19.79 -6.39
N ARG A 486 -25.40 20.78 -6.93
CA ARG A 486 -25.41 21.07 -8.35
C ARG A 486 -24.30 22.05 -8.70
N TYR A 487 -23.50 21.69 -9.69
CA TYR A 487 -22.48 22.54 -10.30
C TYR A 487 -23.02 23.09 -11.60
N ASP A 488 -23.46 24.34 -11.53
CA ASP A 488 -23.86 25.11 -12.70
C ASP A 488 -22.63 25.57 -13.51
N ASN A 489 -22.89 26.04 -14.73
CA ASN A 489 -21.83 26.61 -15.57
C ASN A 489 -21.21 27.85 -14.89
N LEU A 490 -19.90 28.04 -15.10
CA LEU A 490 -19.17 29.13 -14.47
C LEU A 490 -19.67 30.49 -14.96
N ASP A 491 -20.06 31.35 -14.02
CA ASP A 491 -20.42 32.72 -14.30
C ASP A 491 -19.18 33.58 -14.64
N ALA A 492 -19.43 34.81 -15.11
CA ALA A 492 -18.35 35.71 -15.52
C ALA A 492 -17.40 36.04 -14.35
N LYS A 493 -17.93 36.14 -13.13
CA LYS A 493 -17.18 36.45 -11.92
C LYS A 493 -16.27 35.28 -11.53
N ALA A 494 -16.78 34.05 -11.58
CA ALA A 494 -16.02 32.84 -11.31
C ALA A 494 -14.91 32.62 -12.33
N LYS A 495 -15.21 32.76 -13.64
CA LYS A 495 -14.20 32.68 -14.70
C LYS A 495 -13.06 33.67 -14.46
N ARG A 496 -13.37 34.93 -14.15
CA ARG A 496 -12.35 35.96 -13.82
C ARG A 496 -11.47 35.53 -12.65
N LYS A 497 -12.07 35.00 -11.58
CA LYS A 497 -11.33 34.52 -10.40
C LYS A 497 -10.41 33.35 -10.75
N ILE A 498 -10.89 32.40 -11.56
CA ILE A 498 -10.12 31.22 -12.00
C ILE A 498 -8.94 31.62 -12.88
N PHE A 499 -9.15 32.49 -13.88
CA PHE A 499 -8.07 33.04 -14.72
C PHE A 499 -7.00 33.74 -13.87
N SER A 500 -7.44 34.64 -12.97
CA SER A 500 -6.53 35.37 -12.08
C SER A 500 -5.73 34.43 -11.19
N MET A 501 -6.36 33.37 -10.67
CA MET A 501 -5.70 32.36 -9.86
C MET A 501 -4.61 31.60 -10.64
N PHE A 502 -4.91 31.11 -11.84
CA PHE A 502 -3.93 30.36 -12.64
C PHE A 502 -2.78 31.25 -13.11
N LEU A 503 -3.06 32.48 -13.54
CA LEU A 503 -2.02 33.44 -13.91
C LEU A 503 -1.15 33.83 -12.70
N GLY A 504 -1.75 33.98 -11.52
CA GLY A 504 -1.04 34.19 -10.26
C GLY A 504 -0.09 33.03 -9.93
N ARG A 505 -0.52 31.78 -10.15
CA ARG A 505 0.35 30.60 -9.98
C ARG A 505 1.50 30.57 -10.99
N VAL A 506 1.26 30.92 -12.25
CA VAL A 506 2.31 31.02 -13.27
C VAL A 506 3.34 32.08 -12.87
N ARG A 507 2.89 33.24 -12.39
CA ARG A 507 3.78 34.30 -11.87
C ARG A 507 4.57 33.82 -10.64
N ALA A 508 3.94 33.11 -9.71
CA ALA A 508 4.58 32.59 -8.50
C ALA A 508 5.63 31.50 -8.79
N LEU A 509 5.47 30.74 -9.88
CA LEU A 509 6.48 29.77 -10.31
C LEU A 509 7.80 30.43 -10.76
N GLY A 510 7.80 31.74 -11.02
CA GLY A 510 9.01 32.53 -11.32
C GLY A 510 9.74 32.13 -12.61
N ARG A 511 9.18 31.20 -13.41
CA ARG A 511 9.81 30.70 -14.63
C ARG A 511 9.81 31.70 -15.77
N LEU A 512 8.86 32.64 -15.77
CA LEU A 512 8.68 33.58 -16.87
C LEU A 512 7.95 34.86 -16.41
N PRO A 513 8.35 36.05 -16.88
CA PRO A 513 7.62 37.29 -16.63
C PRO A 513 6.22 37.26 -17.25
N VAL A 514 5.20 37.51 -16.43
CA VAL A 514 3.78 37.58 -16.86
C VAL A 514 3.38 39.05 -16.96
N ASP A 515 3.00 39.47 -18.16
CA ASP A 515 2.47 40.81 -18.41
C ASP A 515 1.21 41.05 -17.59
N ALA A 516 1.05 42.26 -17.08
CA ALA A 516 -0.17 42.63 -16.37
C ALA A 516 -1.32 42.69 -17.38
N LEU A 517 -2.22 41.71 -17.29
CA LEU A 517 -3.45 41.73 -18.08
C LEU A 517 -4.35 42.85 -17.58
N SER A 518 -4.88 43.67 -18.51
CA SER A 518 -5.87 44.68 -18.16
C SER A 518 -7.20 44.02 -17.77
N ASP A 519 -8.04 44.74 -17.03
CA ASP A 519 -9.41 44.28 -16.73
C ASP A 519 -10.24 44.06 -18.01
N GLU A 520 -9.93 44.80 -19.09
CA GLU A 520 -10.59 44.65 -20.39
C GLU A 520 -10.18 43.34 -21.08
N ASP A 521 -8.91 42.96 -20.96
CA ASP A 521 -8.39 41.70 -21.49
C ASP A 521 -9.03 40.49 -20.80
N LEU A 522 -9.15 40.54 -19.46
CA LEU A 522 -9.88 39.55 -18.69
C LEU A 522 -11.36 39.51 -19.10
N ALA A 523 -12.00 40.66 -19.34
CA ALA A 523 -13.37 40.69 -19.82
C ALA A 523 -13.54 40.02 -21.18
N ARG A 524 -12.56 40.11 -22.08
CA ARG A 524 -12.59 39.40 -23.39
C ARG A 524 -12.50 37.89 -23.23
N LEU A 525 -11.64 37.40 -22.33
CA LEU A 525 -11.49 35.96 -22.06
C LEU A 525 -12.76 35.36 -21.44
N VAL A 526 -13.38 36.10 -20.52
CA VAL A 526 -14.55 35.65 -19.75
C VAL A 526 -15.81 35.52 -20.61
N ARG A 527 -15.90 36.22 -21.75
CA ARG A 527 -17.04 36.11 -22.70
C ARG A 527 -17.15 34.73 -23.33
N GLN A 528 -16.08 33.94 -23.35
CA GLN A 528 -16.09 32.61 -23.92
C GLN A 528 -16.75 31.61 -23.00
N ASP A 529 -17.44 30.63 -23.57
CA ASP A 529 -18.06 29.54 -22.82
C ASP A 529 -17.01 28.47 -22.50
N LEU A 530 -16.28 28.68 -21.40
CA LEU A 530 -15.19 27.81 -20.94
C LEU A 530 -15.47 27.26 -19.55
N ASN A 531 -15.15 25.99 -19.34
CA ASN A 531 -15.11 25.38 -18.01
C ASN A 531 -13.74 25.56 -17.32
N GLY A 532 -13.65 25.23 -16.02
CA GLY A 532 -12.44 25.45 -15.24
C GLY A 532 -11.23 24.64 -15.73
N ARG A 533 -11.47 23.44 -16.28
CA ARG A 533 -10.42 22.58 -16.86
C ARG A 533 -9.89 23.17 -18.16
N GLU A 534 -10.77 23.67 -19.02
CA GLU A 534 -10.40 24.35 -20.27
C GLU A 534 -9.59 25.62 -20.00
N ILE A 535 -10.00 26.43 -19.01
CA ILE A 535 -9.24 27.61 -18.60
C ILE A 535 -7.81 27.25 -18.16
N LYS A 536 -7.67 26.19 -17.33
CA LYS A 536 -6.34 25.69 -16.93
C LYS A 536 -5.51 25.28 -18.15
N ASN A 537 -6.09 24.50 -19.07
CA ASN A 537 -5.41 24.02 -20.27
C ASN A 537 -4.96 25.19 -21.17
N ILE A 538 -5.81 26.21 -21.34
CA ILE A 538 -5.48 27.40 -22.12
C ILE A 538 -4.30 28.15 -21.49
N VAL A 539 -4.33 28.38 -20.18
CA VAL A 539 -3.25 29.10 -19.48
C VAL A 539 -1.94 28.31 -19.53
N SER A 540 -1.98 26.99 -19.33
CA SER A 540 -0.79 26.12 -19.41
C SER A 540 -0.22 26.08 -20.83
N ALA A 541 -1.04 25.87 -21.86
CA ALA A 541 -0.56 25.87 -23.24
C ALA A 541 -0.02 27.25 -23.68
N ALA A 542 -0.62 28.35 -23.19
CA ALA A 542 -0.12 29.69 -23.44
C ALA A 542 1.24 29.93 -22.76
N GLN A 543 1.43 29.38 -21.54
CA GLN A 543 2.71 29.39 -20.85
C GLN A 543 3.77 28.61 -21.64
N ASP A 544 3.45 27.40 -22.10
CA ASP A 544 4.39 26.57 -22.87
C ASP A 544 4.77 27.24 -24.20
N LEU A 545 3.80 27.89 -24.87
CA LEU A 545 4.03 28.68 -26.08
C LEU A 545 4.96 29.86 -25.82
N ALA A 546 4.79 30.57 -24.70
CA ALA A 546 5.64 31.69 -24.31
C ALA A 546 7.07 31.21 -23.97
N ILE A 547 7.20 30.08 -23.25
CA ILE A 547 8.50 29.46 -22.93
C ILE A 547 9.23 29.07 -24.23
N SER A 548 8.55 28.42 -25.15
CA SER A 548 9.14 27.99 -26.42
C SER A 548 9.61 29.16 -27.30
N LYS A 549 9.02 30.35 -27.14
CA LYS A 549 9.37 31.56 -27.89
C LYS A 549 10.31 32.50 -27.12
N GLU A 550 10.65 32.16 -25.87
CA GLU A 550 11.40 33.01 -24.95
C GLU A 550 10.77 34.42 -24.78
N GLU A 551 9.44 34.52 -24.90
CA GLU A 551 8.66 35.76 -24.78
C GLU A 551 7.92 35.85 -23.44
N THR A 552 7.53 37.05 -23.00
CA THR A 552 6.64 37.26 -21.84
C THR A 552 5.27 36.61 -22.06
N LEU A 553 4.70 36.01 -21.00
CA LEU A 553 3.33 35.51 -21.09
C LEU A 553 2.38 36.71 -21.11
N GLY A 554 1.61 36.85 -22.18
CA GLY A 554 0.71 37.96 -22.40
C GLY A 554 -0.49 37.56 -23.26
N MET A 555 -1.38 38.51 -23.55
CA MET A 555 -2.64 38.24 -24.25
C MET A 555 -2.49 37.58 -25.61
N LYS A 556 -1.43 37.89 -26.35
CA LYS A 556 -1.13 37.29 -27.66
C LYS A 556 -1.10 35.76 -27.58
N HIS A 557 -0.45 35.22 -26.56
CA HIS A 557 -0.33 33.78 -26.33
C HIS A 557 -1.68 33.15 -25.95
N LEU A 558 -2.41 33.80 -25.04
CA LEU A 558 -3.74 33.33 -24.60
C LEU A 558 -4.76 33.31 -25.75
N LEU A 559 -4.80 34.37 -26.56
CA LEU A 559 -5.70 34.46 -27.71
C LEU A 559 -5.37 33.43 -28.79
N GLN A 560 -4.08 33.19 -29.04
CA GLN A 560 -3.64 32.19 -30.02
C GLN A 560 -4.13 30.79 -29.62
N VAL A 561 -3.98 30.41 -28.34
CA VAL A 561 -4.45 29.12 -27.83
C VAL A 561 -5.98 29.05 -27.80
N LEU A 562 -6.63 30.13 -27.40
CA LEU A 562 -8.09 30.24 -27.38
C LEU A 562 -8.69 30.04 -28.77
N GLU A 563 -8.08 30.60 -29.81
CA GLU A 563 -8.55 30.45 -31.19
C GLU A 563 -8.47 28.98 -31.65
N VAL A 564 -7.37 28.29 -31.34
CA VAL A 564 -7.22 26.85 -31.63
C VAL A 564 -8.27 26.04 -30.88
N HIS A 565 -8.49 26.34 -29.60
CA HIS A 565 -9.53 25.69 -28.80
C HIS A 565 -10.93 25.91 -29.38
N ALA A 566 -11.26 27.16 -29.74
CA ALA A 566 -12.56 27.51 -30.31
C ALA A 566 -12.82 26.81 -31.66
N ARG A 567 -11.79 26.66 -32.51
CA ARG A 567 -11.87 25.88 -33.76
C ARG A 567 -12.19 24.42 -33.46
N PHE A 568 -11.44 23.79 -32.55
CA PHE A 568 -11.69 22.41 -32.15
C PHE A 568 -13.09 22.19 -31.56
N SER A 569 -13.55 23.09 -30.67
CA SER A 569 -14.90 23.02 -30.12
C SER A 569 -15.99 23.16 -31.18
N ARG A 570 -15.75 23.94 -32.24
CA ARG A 570 -16.67 24.04 -33.39
C ARG A 570 -16.70 22.76 -34.20
N ASP A 571 -15.54 22.17 -34.47
CA ASP A 571 -15.44 20.90 -35.19
C ASP A 571 -16.15 19.76 -34.43
N LEU A 572 -16.00 19.73 -33.10
CA LEU A 572 -16.67 18.74 -32.25
C LEU A 572 -18.21 18.86 -32.26
N LYS A 573 -18.74 20.06 -32.52
CA LYS A 573 -20.18 20.33 -32.65
C LYS A 573 -20.73 20.11 -34.06
N GLY A 574 -19.94 19.52 -34.97
CA GLY A 574 -20.36 19.21 -36.34
C GLY A 574 -19.71 20.09 -37.42
N GLY A 575 -18.70 20.89 -37.07
CA GLY A 575 -17.91 21.69 -38.01
C GLY A 575 -18.70 22.81 -38.70
N THR A 576 -18.12 23.39 -39.76
CA THR A 576 -18.76 24.44 -40.58
C THR A 576 -20.03 23.95 -41.28
N GLY A 577 -20.14 22.64 -41.53
CA GLY A 577 -21.31 22.03 -42.17
C GLY A 577 -22.58 22.10 -41.33
N TYR A 578 -22.50 22.06 -40.00
CA TYR A 578 -23.67 22.21 -39.12
C TYR A 578 -24.19 23.66 -39.09
N GLU A 579 -23.29 24.65 -39.09
CA GLU A 579 -23.65 26.07 -39.16
C GLU A 579 -24.20 26.46 -40.55
N ASP A 580 -23.63 25.93 -41.63
CA ASP A 580 -24.14 26.13 -42.99
C ASP A 580 -25.49 25.40 -43.20
N ALA A 581 -25.66 24.22 -42.60
CA ALA A 581 -26.95 23.53 -42.58
C ALA A 581 -28.01 24.35 -41.81
N MET A 582 -27.69 24.87 -40.61
CA MET A 582 -28.62 25.73 -39.86
C MET A 582 -28.93 27.04 -40.57
N ARG A 583 -27.97 27.65 -41.29
CA ARG A 583 -28.21 28.83 -42.14
C ARG A 583 -29.07 28.54 -43.36
N SER A 584 -29.10 27.30 -43.85
CA SER A 584 -29.98 26.90 -44.96
C SER A 584 -31.43 26.63 -44.54
N TYR A 585 -31.71 26.55 -43.24
CA TYR A 585 -33.05 26.32 -42.69
C TYR A 585 -33.81 27.60 -42.28
N PHE A 586 -33.16 28.78 -42.28
CA PHE A 586 -33.76 30.06 -41.92
C PHE A 586 -33.84 31.04 -43.08
#